data_AF-A0A7J4IBE4-F1
#
_entry.id   AF-A0A7J4IBE4-F1
#
_cell.length_a   1.000
_cell.length_b   1.000
_cell.length_c   1.000
_cell.angle_alpha   90.00
_cell.angle_beta   90.00
_cell.angle_gamma   90.00
#
_symmetry.space_group_name_H-M   'P 1'
#
loop_
_entity.id
_entity.type
_entity.pdbx_description
1 polymer ?
#
loop_
_entity_poly.entity_id
_entity_poly.type
_entity_poly.pdbx_seq_one_letter_code
_entity_poly.pdbx_strand_id
1 'polypeptide(L)'
;MPGTDYEALRDGFEISGKKVVIVFLFKNYWRKHLRNDYRKLVRYHRHRYKNGDPNFFDLKFYNGIAQAGKRFPGIPYEYFRDAVRRFLVRATYEVLRDDPTLVTSTGSVFEIQIKVIRVPDRSYYAANIEDISDTDHAYLEFNGFWLLNTIVLPWIATQRIDYKLLYKFMQHELGHCREWVNQLYRLEDYAKSRIAPLMRMHRNYSLFFLYLVSENLRVEGVHEFADKRDMQRIDVHMEWIRNFRMQVEELITRKKMSEATEFFEKNLDSASHQSTYYVGRLMAQTIALAVAKKEGYGAQISIQLPVGQVVGLQWLNDAMSRFKAFYISQLPDAVYLKAKEIMQQYKYRAFIQLYEWACNLLGISMENRIVTWVWFDDLKKRATSWYRKHTLKDVQKRDFVPTAYAGGSEQP
;
A
#
# COMPACT_ATOMS: atom_id res chain seq x y z
N MET A 1 -25.55 36.68 12.69
CA MET A 1 -25.15 35.46 13.40
C MET A 1 -24.56 34.49 12.36
N PRO A 2 -23.28 34.10 12.43
CA PRO A 2 -22.72 33.20 11.43
C PRO A 2 -22.95 31.76 11.85
N GLY A 3 -24.02 31.16 11.32
CA GLY A 3 -24.28 29.73 11.38
C GLY A 3 -23.20 28.98 10.60
N THR A 4 -22.45 28.15 11.32
CA THR A 4 -21.49 27.21 10.74
C THR A 4 -22.20 25.90 10.45
N ASP A 5 -22.81 25.79 9.27
CA ASP A 5 -23.39 24.53 8.79
C ASP A 5 -22.25 23.54 8.48
N TYR A 6 -22.04 22.61 9.42
CA TYR A 6 -21.14 21.46 9.29
C TYR A 6 -21.95 20.20 9.61
N GLU A 7 -22.23 19.39 8.61
CA GLU A 7 -23.03 18.17 8.77
C GLU A 7 -22.21 16.91 8.47
N ALA A 8 -22.27 15.94 9.38
CA ALA A 8 -21.93 14.56 9.08
C ALA A 8 -23.12 13.93 8.36
N LEU A 9 -22.91 13.48 7.12
CA LEU A 9 -23.96 12.80 6.35
C LEU A 9 -23.87 11.30 6.61
N ARG A 10 -25.01 10.66 6.89
CA ARG A 10 -25.11 9.23 7.17
C ARG A 10 -25.91 8.55 6.07
N ASP A 11 -25.27 7.66 5.33
CA ASP A 11 -25.93 6.76 4.38
C ASP A 11 -25.79 5.32 4.88
N GLY A 12 -26.70 4.42 4.51
CA GLY A 12 -26.58 3.03 4.94
C GLY A 12 -27.24 2.02 4.01
N PHE A 13 -26.80 0.78 4.12
CA PHE A 13 -27.27 -0.37 3.36
C PHE A 13 -27.00 -1.66 4.15
N GLU A 14 -27.50 -2.79 3.66
CA GLU A 14 -27.33 -4.09 4.30
C GLU A 14 -26.31 -4.95 3.56
N ILE A 15 -25.40 -5.60 4.30
CA ILE A 15 -24.44 -6.59 3.80
C ILE A 15 -24.47 -7.79 4.74
N SER A 16 -24.82 -8.97 4.23
CA SER A 16 -24.84 -10.23 4.99
C SER A 16 -25.57 -10.14 6.35
N GLY A 17 -26.74 -9.50 6.38
CA GLY A 17 -27.54 -9.35 7.60
C GLY A 17 -27.07 -8.27 8.57
N LYS A 18 -26.00 -7.53 8.24
CA LYS A 18 -25.47 -6.41 9.03
C LYS A 18 -25.80 -5.09 8.37
N LYS A 19 -26.16 -4.09 9.17
CA LYS A 19 -26.36 -2.72 8.71
C LYS A 19 -25.01 -2.03 8.59
N VAL A 20 -24.63 -1.64 7.38
CA VAL A 20 -23.44 -0.82 7.14
C VAL A 20 -23.87 0.64 7.06
N VAL A 21 -23.21 1.51 7.82
CA VAL A 21 -23.43 2.96 7.81
C VAL A 21 -22.16 3.65 7.34
N ILE A 22 -22.26 4.58 6.39
CA ILE A 22 -21.14 5.40 5.93
C ILE A 22 -21.34 6.83 6.42
N VAL A 23 -20.36 7.36 7.13
CA VAL A 23 -20.37 8.71 7.70
C VAL A 23 -19.34 9.59 6.99
N PHE A 24 -19.78 10.64 6.30
CA PHE A 24 -18.86 11.56 5.62
C PHE A 24 -18.52 12.78 6.49
N LEU A 25 -17.22 13.02 6.70
CA LEU A 25 -16.69 14.14 7.48
C LEU A 25 -15.90 15.10 6.57
N PHE A 26 -16.58 16.14 6.08
CA PHE A 26 -15.99 17.13 5.17
C PHE A 26 -15.36 18.35 5.87
N LYS A 27 -15.50 18.45 7.20
CA LYS A 27 -15.11 19.63 8.01
C LYS A 27 -13.67 20.10 7.78
N ASN A 28 -12.76 19.16 7.49
CA ASN A 28 -11.33 19.45 7.34
C ASN A 28 -10.91 19.78 5.90
N TYR A 29 -11.85 19.73 4.95
CA TYR A 29 -11.67 20.12 3.56
C TYR A 29 -12.75 21.09 3.11
N TRP A 30 -12.75 22.32 3.62
CA TRP A 30 -13.78 23.34 3.35
C TRP A 30 -13.62 24.11 2.02
N ARG A 31 -14.61 24.97 1.71
CA ARG A 31 -14.74 25.75 0.46
C ARG A 31 -13.46 26.43 -0.03
N LYS A 32 -12.66 27.00 0.88
CA LYS A 32 -11.38 27.67 0.55
C LYS A 32 -10.33 26.68 0.03
N HIS A 33 -10.27 25.47 0.60
CA HIS A 33 -9.36 24.40 0.17
C HIS A 33 -9.71 23.93 -1.25
N LEU A 34 -10.97 23.58 -1.48
CA LEU A 34 -11.47 23.20 -2.80
C LEU A 34 -11.11 24.24 -3.87
N ARG A 35 -11.35 25.53 -3.59
CA ARG A 35 -11.06 26.62 -4.52
C ARG A 35 -9.56 26.71 -4.85
N ASN A 36 -8.69 26.57 -3.86
CA ASN A 36 -7.25 26.65 -4.04
C ASN A 36 -6.71 25.45 -4.83
N ASP A 37 -7.17 24.27 -4.48
CA ASP A 37 -6.76 23.01 -5.09
C ASP A 37 -7.23 22.91 -6.54
N TYR A 38 -8.48 23.33 -6.82
CA TYR A 38 -8.99 23.48 -8.18
C TYR A 38 -8.13 24.44 -9.02
N ARG A 39 -7.76 25.60 -8.48
CA ARG A 39 -6.86 26.55 -9.18
C ARG A 39 -5.48 25.95 -9.45
N LYS A 40 -4.90 25.24 -8.48
CA LYS A 40 -3.60 24.55 -8.64
C LYS A 40 -3.68 23.52 -9.76
N LEU A 41 -4.73 22.71 -9.75
CA LEU A 41 -4.92 21.63 -10.72
C LEU A 41 -5.15 22.17 -12.13
N VAL A 42 -6.01 23.19 -12.30
CA VAL A 42 -6.19 23.89 -13.59
C VAL A 42 -4.88 24.48 -14.09
N ARG A 43 -4.06 25.09 -13.21
CA ARG A 43 -2.73 25.62 -13.61
C ARG A 43 -1.79 24.51 -14.07
N TYR A 44 -1.73 23.41 -13.32
CA TYR A 44 -0.90 22.25 -13.65
C TYR A 44 -1.25 21.69 -15.03
N HIS A 45 -2.53 21.44 -15.32
CA HIS A 45 -2.95 20.90 -16.61
C HIS A 45 -2.75 21.89 -17.76
N ARG A 46 -2.97 23.21 -17.56
CA ARG A 46 -2.66 24.23 -18.57
C ARG A 46 -1.17 24.26 -18.93
N HIS A 47 -0.29 24.09 -17.94
CA HIS A 47 1.15 24.06 -18.18
C HIS A 47 1.56 22.81 -18.98
N ARG A 48 1.09 21.63 -18.59
CA ARG A 48 1.32 20.36 -19.31
C ARG A 48 0.82 20.39 -20.76
N TYR A 49 -0.39 20.93 -20.98
CA TYR A 49 -0.97 21.11 -22.32
C TYR A 49 -0.08 21.95 -23.24
N LYS A 50 0.40 23.11 -22.75
CA LYS A 50 1.27 24.00 -23.52
C LYS A 50 2.59 23.36 -23.94
N ASN A 51 3.06 22.37 -23.18
CA ASN A 51 4.34 21.70 -23.40
C ASN A 51 4.22 20.40 -24.22
N GLY A 52 3.02 20.05 -24.69
CA GLY A 52 2.83 18.92 -25.63
C GLY A 52 3.19 17.54 -25.08
N ASP A 53 3.02 17.29 -23.78
CA ASP A 53 3.34 16.02 -23.12
C ASP A 53 2.53 14.85 -23.74
N PRO A 54 3.17 13.92 -24.50
CA PRO A 54 2.47 12.86 -25.24
C PRO A 54 1.92 11.75 -24.34
N ASN A 55 2.35 11.67 -23.08
CA ASN A 55 1.90 10.67 -22.10
C ASN A 55 0.73 11.17 -21.23
N PHE A 56 0.18 12.34 -21.55
CA PHE A 56 -0.88 12.96 -20.76
C PHE A 56 -2.25 12.37 -21.13
N PHE A 57 -2.86 11.65 -20.19
CA PHE A 57 -4.20 11.07 -20.33
C PHE A 57 -5.23 12.13 -20.78
N ASP A 58 -5.81 11.87 -21.95
CA ASP A 58 -6.91 12.54 -22.63
C ASP A 58 -6.83 14.07 -22.83
N LEU A 59 -6.12 14.46 -23.88
CA LEU A 59 -6.12 15.82 -24.43
C LEU A 59 -7.53 16.37 -24.76
N LYS A 60 -8.57 15.54 -25.00
CA LYS A 60 -9.93 16.04 -25.25
C LYS A 60 -10.62 16.55 -23.97
N PHE A 61 -10.41 15.85 -22.85
CA PHE A 61 -10.91 16.24 -21.51
C PHE A 61 -10.35 17.61 -21.07
N TYR A 62 -9.04 17.81 -21.26
CA TYR A 62 -8.38 19.05 -20.86
C TYR A 62 -8.47 20.16 -21.92
N ASN A 63 -8.67 19.82 -23.21
CA ASN A 63 -9.03 20.80 -24.24
C ASN A 63 -10.34 21.50 -23.90
N GLY A 64 -11.34 20.79 -23.38
CA GLY A 64 -12.57 21.41 -22.88
C GLY A 64 -12.32 22.39 -21.73
N ILE A 65 -11.52 22.00 -20.73
CA ILE A 65 -11.19 22.84 -19.55
C ILE A 65 -10.28 24.03 -19.93
N ALA A 66 -9.37 23.86 -20.90
CA ALA A 66 -8.45 24.89 -21.38
C ALA A 66 -9.12 25.87 -22.35
N GLN A 67 -9.97 25.39 -23.29
CA GLN A 67 -10.75 26.22 -24.21
C GLN A 67 -11.91 26.94 -23.48
N ALA A 68 -12.51 26.32 -22.47
CA ALA A 68 -13.44 26.99 -21.55
C ALA A 68 -12.76 27.99 -20.61
N GLY A 69 -11.51 28.39 -20.89
CA GLY A 69 -10.67 29.34 -20.15
C GLY A 69 -11.25 30.73 -19.89
N LYS A 70 -12.54 30.95 -20.12
CA LYS A 70 -13.31 32.11 -19.62
C LYS A 70 -14.54 31.76 -18.75
N ARG A 71 -15.03 30.50 -18.70
CA ARG A 71 -16.29 30.13 -18.00
C ARG A 71 -16.38 28.65 -17.55
N PHE A 72 -15.37 28.08 -16.89
CA PHE A 72 -15.68 26.89 -16.07
C PHE A 72 -16.27 27.41 -14.75
N PRO A 73 -17.57 27.17 -14.46
CA PRO A 73 -18.17 27.67 -13.24
C PRO A 73 -17.39 27.07 -12.06
N GLY A 74 -17.05 27.92 -11.09
CA GLY A 74 -16.38 27.44 -9.88
C GLY A 74 -17.20 26.31 -9.28
N ILE A 75 -16.56 25.18 -8.96
CA ILE A 75 -17.26 24.01 -8.44
C ILE A 75 -17.87 24.38 -7.08
N PRO A 76 -19.21 24.39 -6.94
CA PRO A 76 -19.82 24.63 -5.65
C PRO A 76 -19.39 23.54 -4.68
N TYR A 77 -19.16 23.92 -3.43
CA TYR A 77 -18.69 22.96 -2.43
C TYR A 77 -19.70 21.83 -2.18
N GLU A 78 -20.99 22.16 -2.20
CA GLU A 78 -22.06 21.15 -2.06
C GLU A 78 -22.04 20.15 -3.22
N TYR A 79 -21.78 20.62 -4.45
CA TYR A 79 -21.63 19.73 -5.60
C TYR A 79 -20.44 18.77 -5.44
N PHE A 80 -19.30 19.27 -4.94
CA PHE A 80 -18.14 18.43 -4.63
C PHE A 80 -18.54 17.34 -3.61
N ARG A 81 -19.21 17.72 -2.51
CA ARG A 81 -19.66 16.79 -1.47
C ARG A 81 -20.59 15.72 -2.04
N ASP A 82 -21.59 16.12 -2.81
CA ASP A 82 -22.59 15.23 -3.37
C ASP A 82 -22.00 14.23 -4.37
N ALA A 83 -21.11 14.70 -5.26
CA ALA A 83 -20.43 13.83 -6.19
C ALA A 83 -19.56 12.80 -5.44
N VAL A 84 -18.69 13.27 -4.53
CA VAL A 84 -17.83 12.39 -3.72
C VAL A 84 -18.65 11.35 -2.97
N ARG A 85 -19.69 11.78 -2.25
CA ARG A 85 -20.58 10.90 -1.48
C ARG A 85 -21.19 9.83 -2.39
N ARG A 86 -21.85 10.24 -3.47
CA ARG A 86 -22.54 9.33 -4.39
C ARG A 86 -21.61 8.22 -4.89
N PHE A 87 -20.41 8.60 -5.33
CA PHE A 87 -19.48 7.68 -5.96
C PHE A 87 -18.76 6.78 -4.96
N LEU A 88 -18.37 7.31 -3.80
CA LEU A 88 -17.76 6.50 -2.74
C LEU A 88 -18.76 5.54 -2.10
N VAL A 89 -19.99 5.95 -1.79
CA VAL A 89 -21.03 5.04 -1.27
C VAL A 89 -21.24 3.84 -2.19
N ARG A 90 -21.33 4.09 -3.50
CA ARG A 90 -21.48 3.02 -4.49
C ARG A 90 -20.27 2.10 -4.55
N ALA A 91 -19.05 2.66 -4.61
CA ALA A 91 -17.83 1.85 -4.63
C ALA A 91 -17.70 0.99 -3.37
N THR A 92 -17.99 1.55 -2.20
CA THR A 92 -18.01 0.81 -0.93
C THR A 92 -19.03 -0.32 -0.93
N TYR A 93 -20.26 -0.06 -1.40
CA TYR A 93 -21.29 -1.09 -1.51
C TYR A 93 -20.85 -2.24 -2.42
N GLU A 94 -20.31 -1.93 -3.60
CA GLU A 94 -19.85 -2.95 -4.55
C GLU A 94 -18.71 -3.80 -3.95
N VAL A 95 -17.72 -3.17 -3.31
CA VAL A 95 -16.62 -3.87 -2.61
C VAL A 95 -17.13 -4.80 -1.51
N LEU A 96 -18.02 -4.31 -0.65
CA LEU A 96 -18.53 -5.10 0.48
C LEU A 96 -19.49 -6.21 0.05
N ARG A 97 -20.20 -6.02 -1.07
CA ARG A 97 -21.02 -7.07 -1.66
C ARG A 97 -20.14 -8.20 -2.18
N ASP A 98 -19.01 -7.86 -2.81
CA ASP A 98 -18.12 -8.83 -3.45
C ASP A 98 -17.18 -9.51 -2.42
N ASP A 99 -16.75 -8.81 -1.35
CA ASP A 99 -16.06 -9.39 -0.18
C ASP A 99 -16.75 -8.99 1.15
N PRO A 100 -17.84 -9.68 1.55
CA PRO A 100 -18.57 -9.38 2.79
C PRO A 100 -17.74 -9.58 4.07
N THR A 101 -16.61 -10.29 3.99
CA THR A 101 -15.74 -10.54 5.15
C THR A 101 -15.02 -9.28 5.64
N LEU A 102 -15.04 -8.20 4.84
CA LEU A 102 -14.57 -6.87 5.24
C LEU A 102 -15.45 -6.22 6.31
N VAL A 103 -16.70 -6.70 6.50
CA VAL A 103 -17.58 -6.24 7.58
C VAL A 103 -17.24 -6.97 8.87
N THR A 104 -16.30 -6.40 9.63
CA THR A 104 -15.73 -7.02 10.83
C THR A 104 -16.63 -6.99 12.07
N SER A 105 -17.67 -6.16 12.07
CA SER A 105 -18.50 -5.92 13.26
C SER A 105 -19.02 -7.22 13.87
N THR A 106 -18.96 -7.34 15.19
CA THR A 106 -19.62 -8.46 15.89
C THR A 106 -21.06 -8.11 16.27
N GLY A 107 -21.43 -6.83 16.19
CA GLY A 107 -22.77 -6.32 16.39
C GLY A 107 -23.62 -6.27 15.11
N SER A 108 -24.74 -5.56 15.20
CA SER A 108 -25.70 -5.38 14.10
C SER A 108 -25.35 -4.23 13.15
N VAL A 109 -24.40 -3.37 13.53
CA VAL A 109 -24.02 -2.17 12.78
C VAL A 109 -22.52 -2.10 12.60
N PHE A 110 -22.06 -1.89 11.36
CA PHE A 110 -20.69 -1.56 11.03
C PHE A 110 -20.63 -0.15 10.44
N GLU A 111 -19.82 0.73 11.01
CA GLU A 111 -19.69 2.13 10.58
C GLU A 111 -18.39 2.36 9.79
N ILE A 112 -18.47 3.06 8.67
CA ILE A 112 -17.32 3.47 7.86
C ILE A 112 -17.28 5.00 7.85
N GLN A 113 -16.34 5.60 8.58
CA GLN A 113 -16.13 7.04 8.60
C GLN A 113 -15.17 7.44 7.49
N ILE A 114 -15.64 8.25 6.54
CA ILE A 114 -14.83 8.80 5.45
C ILE A 114 -14.58 10.28 5.73
N LYS A 115 -13.35 10.62 6.09
CA LYS A 115 -12.94 11.99 6.38
C LYS A 115 -12.14 12.59 5.24
N VAL A 116 -12.60 13.73 4.75
CA VAL A 116 -11.89 14.46 3.69
C VAL A 116 -11.02 15.54 4.32
N ILE A 117 -9.71 15.44 4.05
CA ILE A 117 -8.68 16.35 4.56
C ILE A 117 -7.93 17.02 3.41
N ARG A 118 -7.18 18.08 3.73
CA ARG A 118 -6.20 18.66 2.80
C ARG A 118 -4.81 18.25 3.23
N VAL A 119 -4.11 17.48 2.38
CA VAL A 119 -2.69 17.19 2.57
C VAL A 119 -1.90 18.00 1.54
N PRO A 120 -1.11 19.01 1.96
CA PRO A 120 -0.24 19.75 1.06
C PRO A 120 0.75 18.82 0.35
N ASP A 121 0.98 19.07 -0.93
CA ASP A 121 2.05 18.47 -1.75
C ASP A 121 1.99 16.95 -1.99
N ARG A 122 0.99 16.24 -1.45
CA ARG A 122 0.64 14.87 -1.84
C ARG A 122 -0.50 14.88 -2.85
N SER A 123 -0.25 14.39 -4.06
CA SER A 123 -1.29 14.28 -5.12
C SER A 123 -2.20 13.06 -4.95
N TYR A 124 -1.72 12.03 -4.26
CA TYR A 124 -2.41 10.78 -3.98
C TYR A 124 -2.28 10.49 -2.50
N TYR A 125 -3.38 10.62 -1.76
CA TYR A 125 -3.44 10.20 -0.37
C TYR A 125 -4.87 9.80 -0.06
N ALA A 126 -5.03 8.55 0.30
CA ALA A 126 -6.10 8.11 1.15
C ALA A 126 -5.58 6.91 1.95
N ALA A 127 -6.04 6.74 3.18
CA ALA A 127 -5.51 5.76 4.12
C ALA A 127 -6.51 5.41 5.22
N ASN A 128 -6.55 4.15 5.63
CA ASN A 128 -7.15 3.72 6.87
C ASN A 128 -6.34 4.25 8.06
N ILE A 129 -7.03 4.80 9.06
CA ILE A 129 -6.42 5.26 10.31
C ILE A 129 -6.70 4.20 11.37
N GLU A 130 -5.70 3.33 11.56
CA GLU A 130 -5.74 2.16 12.42
C GLU A 130 -6.05 2.52 13.89
N ASP A 131 -5.43 3.58 14.42
CA ASP A 131 -5.55 4.01 15.83
C ASP A 131 -6.99 4.29 16.30
N ILE A 132 -7.89 4.57 15.35
CA ILE A 132 -9.30 4.91 15.62
C ILE A 132 -10.27 3.97 14.90
N SER A 133 -9.74 2.94 14.23
CA SER A 133 -10.52 1.86 13.64
C SER A 133 -10.60 0.69 14.62
N ASP A 134 -11.75 0.05 14.70
CA ASP A 134 -12.02 -1.11 15.56
C ASP A 134 -12.95 -2.11 14.86
N THR A 135 -13.40 -3.12 15.61
CA THR A 135 -14.28 -4.17 15.08
C THR A 135 -15.52 -3.63 14.41
N ASP A 136 -16.10 -2.55 14.93
CA ASP A 136 -17.37 -2.00 14.51
C ASP A 136 -17.22 -0.72 13.67
N HIS A 137 -16.01 -0.15 13.58
CA HIS A 137 -15.74 1.12 12.92
C HIS A 137 -14.47 1.09 12.05
N ALA A 138 -14.60 1.42 10.76
CA ALA A 138 -13.48 1.71 9.87
C ALA A 138 -13.32 3.22 9.68
N TYR A 139 -12.10 3.75 9.79
CA TYR A 139 -11.85 5.18 9.59
C TYR A 139 -10.90 5.43 8.43
N LEU A 140 -11.39 6.09 7.39
CA LEU A 140 -10.66 6.35 6.16
C LEU A 140 -10.45 7.85 5.98
N GLU A 141 -9.21 8.29 5.83
CA GLU A 141 -8.88 9.65 5.41
C GLU A 141 -8.66 9.72 3.91
N PHE A 142 -9.23 10.73 3.26
CA PHE A 142 -9.03 11.01 1.84
C PHE A 142 -8.54 12.43 1.63
N ASN A 143 -7.57 12.60 0.73
CA ASN A 143 -7.18 13.93 0.28
C ASN A 143 -8.22 14.49 -0.69
N GLY A 144 -8.79 15.64 -0.36
CA GLY A 144 -9.78 16.31 -1.19
C GLY A 144 -9.24 16.71 -2.57
N PHE A 145 -7.94 16.98 -2.71
CA PHE A 145 -7.32 17.20 -4.03
C PHE A 145 -7.41 15.97 -4.93
N TRP A 146 -7.18 14.79 -4.37
CA TRP A 146 -7.29 13.53 -5.10
C TRP A 146 -8.74 13.24 -5.50
N LEU A 147 -9.69 13.39 -4.58
CA LEU A 147 -11.12 13.23 -4.88
C LEU A 147 -11.61 14.21 -5.95
N LEU A 148 -11.12 15.45 -5.92
CA LEU A 148 -11.41 16.44 -6.96
C LEU A 148 -10.92 15.97 -8.33
N ASN A 149 -9.70 15.46 -8.40
CA ASN A 149 -9.07 14.99 -9.63
C ASN A 149 -9.69 13.68 -10.17
N THR A 150 -10.03 12.76 -9.27
CA THR A 150 -10.42 11.38 -9.63
C THR A 150 -11.93 11.22 -9.80
N ILE A 151 -12.73 12.01 -9.08
CA ILE A 151 -14.20 11.89 -9.09
C ILE A 151 -14.81 13.12 -9.74
N VAL A 152 -14.64 14.29 -9.12
CA VAL A 152 -15.51 15.44 -9.38
C VAL A 152 -15.25 16.03 -10.77
N LEU A 153 -13.99 16.19 -11.17
CA LEU A 153 -13.66 16.74 -12.48
C LEU A 153 -13.97 15.78 -13.64
N PRO A 154 -13.59 14.49 -13.58
CA PRO A 154 -14.01 13.49 -14.55
C PRO A 154 -15.54 13.47 -14.73
N TRP A 155 -16.28 13.46 -13.61
CA TRP A 155 -17.73 13.45 -13.63
C TRP A 155 -18.32 14.69 -14.32
N ILE A 156 -17.90 15.91 -13.95
CA ILE A 156 -18.43 17.13 -14.57
C ILE A 156 -18.17 17.16 -16.07
N ALA A 157 -16.95 16.82 -16.50
CA ALA A 157 -16.56 17.03 -17.89
C ALA A 157 -16.98 15.88 -18.82
N THR A 158 -17.04 14.64 -18.33
CA THR A 158 -17.29 13.45 -19.17
C THR A 158 -18.50 12.64 -18.76
N GLN A 159 -19.09 12.92 -17.60
CA GLN A 159 -20.10 12.07 -16.96
C GLN A 159 -19.62 10.61 -16.80
N ARG A 160 -18.30 10.43 -16.67
CA ARG A 160 -17.64 9.15 -16.44
C ARG A 160 -16.59 9.32 -15.35
N ILE A 161 -16.42 8.29 -14.54
CA ILE A 161 -15.36 8.19 -13.54
C ILE A 161 -14.71 6.80 -13.65
N ASP A 162 -13.46 6.69 -13.25
CA ASP A 162 -12.78 5.39 -13.15
C ASP A 162 -13.23 4.67 -11.88
N TYR A 163 -14.37 3.99 -11.95
CA TYR A 163 -14.88 3.17 -10.85
C TYR A 163 -13.93 2.06 -10.44
N LYS A 164 -13.13 1.52 -11.37
CA LYS A 164 -12.17 0.46 -11.06
C LYS A 164 -11.08 0.97 -10.11
N LEU A 165 -10.66 2.22 -10.28
CA LEU A 165 -9.73 2.87 -9.35
C LEU A 165 -10.37 3.05 -7.96
N LEU A 166 -11.60 3.55 -7.89
CA LEU A 166 -12.30 3.72 -6.60
C LEU A 166 -12.57 2.39 -5.89
N TYR A 167 -13.01 1.36 -6.63
CA TYR A 167 -13.27 0.02 -6.11
C TYR A 167 -12.01 -0.56 -5.47
N LYS A 168 -10.89 -0.58 -6.22
CA LYS A 168 -9.60 -1.06 -5.70
C LYS A 168 -9.17 -0.32 -4.45
N PHE A 169 -9.35 1.00 -4.46
CA PHE A 169 -8.98 1.82 -3.33
C PHE A 169 -9.81 1.47 -2.08
N MET A 170 -11.13 1.36 -2.23
CA MET A 170 -12.00 0.98 -1.13
C MET A 170 -11.73 -0.44 -0.63
N GLN A 171 -11.47 -1.38 -1.54
CA GLN A 171 -11.08 -2.75 -1.21
C GLN A 171 -9.80 -2.79 -0.39
N HIS A 172 -8.80 -2.02 -0.80
CA HIS A 172 -7.51 -1.90 -0.14
C HIS A 172 -7.64 -1.39 1.30
N GLU A 173 -8.25 -0.21 1.48
CA GLU A 173 -8.31 0.42 2.80
C GLU A 173 -9.23 -0.31 3.79
N LEU A 174 -10.35 -0.87 3.31
CA LEU A 174 -11.20 -1.71 4.16
C LEU A 174 -10.51 -3.04 4.47
N GLY A 175 -9.68 -3.54 3.55
CA GLY A 175 -8.77 -4.66 3.79
C GLY A 175 -7.86 -4.39 4.98
N HIS A 176 -7.21 -3.22 5.02
CA HIS A 176 -6.36 -2.79 6.13
C HIS A 176 -7.12 -2.76 7.45
N CYS A 177 -8.35 -2.23 7.47
CA CYS A 177 -9.21 -2.26 8.65
C CYS A 177 -9.49 -3.69 9.13
N ARG A 178 -9.86 -4.61 8.23
CA ARG A 178 -10.10 -6.01 8.58
C ARG A 178 -8.87 -6.68 9.17
N GLU A 179 -7.71 -6.47 8.56
CA GLU A 179 -6.45 -7.01 9.06
C GLU A 179 -6.07 -6.43 10.42
N TRP A 180 -6.32 -5.13 10.63
CA TRP A 180 -6.11 -4.46 11.91
C TRP A 180 -6.92 -5.09 13.03
N VAL A 181 -8.24 -5.20 12.81
CA VAL A 181 -9.19 -5.80 13.75
C VAL A 181 -8.85 -7.26 14.08
N ASN A 182 -8.48 -8.03 13.07
CA ASN A 182 -8.08 -9.43 13.23
C ASN A 182 -6.71 -9.59 13.92
N GLN A 183 -6.12 -8.50 14.43
CA GLN A 183 -4.83 -8.47 15.11
C GLN A 183 -3.68 -8.97 14.25
N LEU A 184 -3.83 -8.92 12.91
CA LEU A 184 -2.74 -9.20 11.99
C LEU A 184 -1.72 -8.05 12.01
N TYR A 185 -2.19 -6.82 12.21
CA TYR A 185 -1.34 -5.63 12.42
C TYR A 185 -0.87 -5.39 13.85
N ARG A 186 -1.48 -6.03 14.88
CA ARG A 186 -0.88 -6.04 16.23
C ARG A 186 0.57 -6.54 16.20
N LEU A 187 1.03 -7.11 15.09
CA LEU A 187 2.38 -7.59 14.87
C LEU A 187 3.31 -6.61 14.21
N GLU A 188 2.81 -5.76 13.32
CA GLU A 188 3.52 -4.56 12.90
C GLU A 188 3.66 -3.61 14.07
N ASP A 189 2.64 -3.49 14.91
CA ASP A 189 2.70 -2.76 16.17
C ASP A 189 3.45 -3.50 17.26
N TYR A 190 3.54 -4.83 17.26
CA TYR A 190 4.47 -5.59 18.11
C TYR A 190 5.91 -5.38 17.64
N ALA A 191 6.14 -5.30 16.34
CA ALA A 191 7.42 -4.95 15.76
C ALA A 191 7.73 -3.50 16.12
N LYS A 192 6.89 -2.52 15.79
CA LYS A 192 7.00 -1.10 16.16
C LYS A 192 7.08 -0.90 17.67
N SER A 193 6.41 -1.67 18.53
CA SER A 193 6.51 -1.57 20.00
C SER A 193 7.70 -2.32 20.60
N ARG A 194 8.28 -3.30 19.90
CA ARG A 194 9.61 -3.84 20.22
C ARG A 194 10.76 -2.99 19.67
N ILE A 195 10.53 -2.34 18.54
CA ILE A 195 11.46 -1.47 17.82
C ILE A 195 11.42 -0.08 18.45
N ALA A 196 10.29 0.40 18.98
CA ALA A 196 10.14 1.74 19.57
C ALA A 196 11.03 1.93 20.80
N PRO A 197 11.19 0.96 21.73
CA PRO A 197 12.21 1.01 22.77
C PRO A 197 13.62 1.06 22.19
N LEU A 198 13.91 0.34 21.11
CA LEU A 198 15.21 0.37 20.42
C LEU A 198 15.43 1.68 19.65
N MET A 199 14.39 2.30 19.09
CA MET A 199 14.42 3.61 18.43
C MET A 199 14.52 4.73 19.47
N ARG A 200 13.88 4.58 20.63
CA ARG A 200 13.97 5.54 21.74
C ARG A 200 15.31 5.45 22.47
N MET A 201 15.84 4.24 22.70
CA MET A 201 17.14 4.03 23.36
C MET A 201 18.34 4.22 22.44
N HIS A 202 18.22 3.84 21.16
CA HIS A 202 19.36 3.82 20.25
C HIS A 202 19.18 4.63 18.97
N ARG A 203 17.98 5.14 18.63
CA ARG A 203 17.68 5.87 17.37
C ARG A 203 18.04 5.12 16.07
N ASN A 204 18.09 3.77 16.08
CA ASN A 204 18.48 2.96 14.93
C ASN A 204 17.40 2.88 13.83
N TYR A 205 17.30 3.93 13.02
CA TYR A 205 16.32 4.04 11.95
C TYR A 205 16.59 3.06 10.79
N SER A 206 17.84 2.65 10.55
CA SER A 206 18.17 1.65 9.51
C SER A 206 17.48 0.32 9.75
N LEU A 207 17.45 -0.13 11.02
CA LEU A 207 16.78 -1.37 11.40
C LEU A 207 15.24 -1.23 11.35
N PHE A 208 14.72 -0.05 11.69
CA PHE A 208 13.29 0.26 11.54
C PHE A 208 12.83 0.09 10.09
N PHE A 209 13.55 0.71 9.14
CA PHE A 209 13.20 0.63 7.72
C PHE A 209 13.28 -0.80 7.16
N LEU A 210 14.24 -1.61 7.61
CA LEU A 210 14.30 -3.02 7.23
C LEU A 210 13.06 -3.81 7.69
N TYR A 211 12.60 -3.56 8.92
CA TYR A 211 11.39 -4.20 9.44
C TYR A 211 10.14 -3.69 8.72
N LEU A 212 10.05 -2.39 8.44
CA LEU A 212 8.95 -1.79 7.67
C LEU A 212 8.83 -2.44 6.29
N VAL A 213 9.95 -2.56 5.55
CA VAL A 213 9.95 -3.28 4.26
C VAL A 213 9.43 -4.71 4.41
N SER A 214 9.86 -5.42 5.46
CA SER A 214 9.49 -6.83 5.66
C SER A 214 8.01 -7.00 6.00
N GLU A 215 7.44 -6.06 6.74
CA GLU A 215 6.02 -6.07 7.05
C GLU A 215 5.19 -5.68 5.81
N ASN A 216 5.59 -4.64 5.07
CA ASN A 216 4.89 -4.25 3.85
C ASN A 216 4.90 -5.36 2.80
N LEU A 217 5.98 -6.14 2.68
CA LEU A 217 6.00 -7.34 1.82
C LEU A 217 4.89 -8.35 2.17
N ARG A 218 4.51 -8.45 3.45
CA ARG A 218 3.40 -9.30 3.90
C ARG A 218 2.05 -8.59 3.67
N VAL A 219 1.85 -7.45 4.31
CA VAL A 219 0.59 -6.69 4.32
C VAL A 219 0.19 -6.35 2.89
N GLU A 220 0.99 -5.50 2.23
CA GLU A 220 0.70 -4.98 0.90
C GLU A 220 0.74 -6.09 -0.13
N GLY A 221 1.62 -7.08 0.06
CA GLY A 221 1.70 -8.26 -0.79
C GLY A 221 0.44 -9.11 -0.79
N VAL A 222 -0.14 -9.38 0.39
CA VAL A 222 -1.37 -10.16 0.53
C VAL A 222 -2.59 -9.38 0.02
N HIS A 223 -2.66 -8.08 0.29
CA HIS A 223 -3.71 -7.21 -0.28
C HIS A 223 -3.63 -7.15 -1.79
N GLU A 224 -2.45 -6.86 -2.35
CA GLU A 224 -2.30 -6.76 -3.79
C GLU A 224 -2.48 -8.13 -4.46
N PHE A 225 -2.21 -9.24 -3.78
CA PHE A 225 -2.59 -10.57 -4.25
C PHE A 225 -4.11 -10.75 -4.33
N ALA A 226 -4.86 -10.21 -3.38
CA ALA A 226 -6.33 -10.25 -3.41
C ALA A 226 -6.92 -9.34 -4.48
N ASP A 227 -6.44 -8.09 -4.58
CA ASP A 227 -6.93 -7.09 -5.56
C ASP A 227 -6.70 -7.51 -7.01
N LYS A 228 -5.72 -8.39 -7.24
CA LYS A 228 -5.34 -8.88 -8.57
C LYS A 228 -5.84 -10.30 -8.82
N ARG A 229 -6.79 -10.80 -8.01
CA ARG A 229 -7.36 -12.14 -8.14
C ARG A 229 -7.76 -12.47 -9.57
N ASP A 230 -8.44 -11.53 -10.22
CA ASP A 230 -9.04 -11.71 -11.55
C ASP A 230 -8.11 -11.33 -12.70
N MET A 231 -6.81 -11.14 -12.43
CA MET A 231 -5.84 -11.00 -13.52
C MET A 231 -5.72 -12.32 -14.27
N GLN A 232 -5.83 -12.28 -15.59
CA GLN A 232 -5.69 -13.45 -16.46
C GLN A 232 -4.34 -14.15 -16.32
N ARG A 233 -3.31 -13.41 -15.90
CA ARG A 233 -1.96 -13.92 -15.72
C ARG A 233 -1.21 -13.18 -14.63
N ILE A 234 -0.20 -13.85 -14.11
CA ILE A 234 0.76 -13.36 -13.14
C ILE A 234 2.02 -12.95 -13.89
N ASP A 235 2.35 -11.66 -13.91
CA ASP A 235 3.56 -11.14 -14.54
C ASP A 235 4.75 -11.24 -13.58
N VAL A 236 5.79 -11.97 -13.97
CA VAL A 236 7.03 -12.11 -13.20
C VAL A 236 8.16 -11.40 -13.93
N HIS A 237 8.70 -10.35 -13.31
CA HIS A 237 9.85 -9.58 -13.78
C HIS A 237 11.04 -9.77 -12.83
N MET A 238 12.04 -10.53 -13.27
CA MET A 238 13.22 -10.88 -12.48
C MET A 238 14.13 -9.67 -12.21
N GLU A 239 14.17 -8.71 -13.14
CA GLU A 239 14.92 -7.46 -12.97
C GLU A 239 14.39 -6.64 -11.79
N TRP A 240 13.07 -6.57 -11.61
CA TRP A 240 12.44 -5.83 -10.53
C TRP A 240 12.72 -6.47 -9.17
N ILE A 241 12.77 -7.80 -9.10
CA ILE A 241 13.17 -8.54 -7.88
C ILE A 241 14.63 -8.21 -7.50
N ARG A 242 15.54 -8.20 -8.49
CA ARG A 242 16.96 -7.87 -8.26
C ARG A 242 17.11 -6.41 -7.80
N ASN A 243 16.41 -5.49 -8.46
CA ASN A 243 16.41 -4.07 -8.10
C ASN A 243 15.87 -3.85 -6.70
N PHE A 244 14.78 -4.52 -6.32
CA PHE A 244 14.23 -4.46 -4.98
C PHE A 244 15.28 -4.86 -3.93
N ARG A 245 15.98 -5.99 -4.12
CA ARG A 245 17.04 -6.44 -3.19
C ARG A 245 18.15 -5.40 -3.06
N MET A 246 18.61 -4.82 -4.16
CA MET A 246 19.61 -3.74 -4.14
C MET A 246 19.12 -2.50 -3.38
N GLN A 247 17.86 -2.11 -3.60
CA GLN A 247 17.25 -0.95 -2.94
C GLN A 247 17.11 -1.18 -1.43
N VAL A 248 16.77 -2.39 -0.97
CA VAL A 248 16.72 -2.72 0.46
C VAL A 248 18.11 -2.64 1.09
N GLU A 249 19.14 -3.15 0.41
CA GLU A 249 20.53 -3.05 0.86
C GLU A 249 21.02 -1.59 0.95
N GLU A 250 20.60 -0.75 0.00
CA GLU A 250 20.92 0.68 0.01
C GLU A 250 20.16 1.43 1.12
N LEU A 251 18.88 1.11 1.33
CA LEU A 251 18.04 1.73 2.37
C LEU A 251 18.67 1.58 3.76
N ILE A 252 19.14 0.37 4.11
CA ILE A 252 19.72 0.11 5.44
C ILE A 252 21.07 0.80 5.66
N THR A 253 21.70 1.32 4.60
CA THR A 253 22.99 2.02 4.63
C THR A 253 22.87 3.53 4.43
N ARG A 254 21.66 4.08 4.40
CA ARG A 254 21.45 5.54 4.41
C ARG A 254 22.03 6.18 5.68
N LYS A 255 22.48 7.43 5.56
CA LYS A 255 23.19 8.15 6.63
C LYS A 255 22.27 8.93 7.56
N LYS A 256 21.10 9.36 7.07
CA LYS A 256 20.10 10.09 7.85
C LYS A 256 18.72 9.45 7.71
N MET A 257 17.91 9.59 8.77
CA MET A 257 16.52 9.14 8.76
C MET A 257 15.69 9.82 7.68
N SER A 258 15.87 11.12 7.44
CA SER A 258 15.16 11.84 6.38
C SER A 258 15.50 11.31 4.99
N GLU A 259 16.78 11.05 4.73
CA GLU A 259 17.25 10.46 3.46
C GLU A 259 16.72 9.03 3.28
N ALA A 260 16.66 8.24 4.36
CA ALA A 260 16.06 6.91 4.34
C ALA A 260 14.55 6.94 4.09
N THR A 261 13.85 7.93 4.66
CA THR A 261 12.40 8.13 4.45
C THR A 261 12.10 8.49 3.00
N GLU A 262 12.76 9.51 2.46
CA GLU A 262 12.60 9.93 1.07
C GLU A 262 12.97 8.79 0.10
N PHE A 263 14.04 8.05 0.41
CA PHE A 263 14.43 6.91 -0.39
C PHE A 263 13.37 5.80 -0.37
N PHE A 264 12.84 5.45 0.80
CA PHE A 264 11.79 4.46 0.94
C PHE A 264 10.54 4.85 0.14
N GLU A 265 10.01 6.06 0.37
CA GLU A 265 8.81 6.59 -0.31
C GLU A 265 8.98 6.58 -1.84
N LYS A 266 10.18 6.88 -2.34
CA LYS A 266 10.46 6.95 -3.78
C LYS A 266 10.66 5.58 -4.43
N ASN A 267 11.25 4.61 -3.72
CA ASN A 267 11.80 3.41 -4.34
C ASN A 267 11.12 2.11 -3.92
N LEU A 268 10.62 2.03 -2.70
CA LEU A 268 10.15 0.80 -2.06
C LEU A 268 8.67 0.87 -1.63
N ASP A 269 8.11 2.08 -1.55
CA ASP A 269 6.69 2.34 -1.33
C ASP A 269 5.88 2.34 -2.63
N SER A 270 4.55 2.49 -2.52
CA SER A 270 3.55 2.40 -3.60
C SER A 270 3.82 3.23 -4.86
N ALA A 271 4.65 4.28 -4.78
CA ALA A 271 5.04 5.09 -5.94
C ALA A 271 5.96 4.35 -6.94
N SER A 272 6.59 3.24 -6.53
CA SER A 272 7.54 2.47 -7.34
C SER A 272 6.87 1.24 -7.96
N HIS A 273 7.17 0.96 -9.23
CA HIS A 273 6.70 -0.24 -9.94
C HIS A 273 7.30 -1.53 -9.39
N GLN A 274 8.46 -1.45 -8.73
CA GLN A 274 9.20 -2.55 -8.11
C GLN A 274 9.13 -2.48 -6.57
N SER A 275 8.05 -1.92 -6.05
CA SER A 275 7.82 -1.67 -4.62
C SER A 275 7.56 -2.96 -3.83
N THR A 276 7.46 -2.78 -2.52
CA THR A 276 7.00 -3.80 -1.57
C THR A 276 5.65 -4.41 -1.93
N TYR A 277 4.77 -3.66 -2.63
CA TYR A 277 3.50 -4.16 -3.15
C TYR A 277 3.73 -5.26 -4.19
N TYR A 278 4.36 -4.91 -5.32
CA TYR A 278 4.59 -5.86 -6.41
C TYR A 278 5.39 -7.08 -5.97
N VAL A 279 6.46 -6.85 -5.22
CA VAL A 279 7.35 -7.92 -4.76
C VAL A 279 6.69 -8.78 -3.68
N GLY A 280 5.93 -8.17 -2.77
CA GLY A 280 5.11 -8.89 -1.80
C GLY A 280 4.03 -9.74 -2.46
N ARG A 281 3.38 -9.22 -3.51
CA ARG A 281 2.40 -9.95 -4.32
C ARG A 281 3.02 -11.17 -4.98
N LEU A 282 4.23 -11.04 -5.54
CA LEU A 282 4.96 -12.18 -6.09
C LEU A 282 5.28 -13.23 -5.02
N MET A 283 5.62 -12.80 -3.79
CA MET A 283 5.82 -13.74 -2.67
C MET A 283 4.52 -14.50 -2.36
N ALA A 284 3.40 -13.78 -2.25
CA ALA A 284 2.08 -14.37 -2.02
C ALA A 284 1.66 -15.35 -3.14
N GLN A 285 1.91 -14.98 -4.39
CA GLN A 285 1.67 -15.85 -5.55
C GLN A 285 2.56 -17.09 -5.51
N THR A 286 3.83 -16.96 -5.12
CA THR A 286 4.74 -18.11 -4.96
C THR A 286 4.21 -19.08 -3.91
N ILE A 287 3.70 -18.57 -2.79
CA ILE A 287 3.04 -19.40 -1.75
C ILE A 287 1.83 -20.11 -2.34
N ALA A 288 0.97 -19.41 -3.08
CA ALA A 288 -0.20 -20.01 -3.69
C ALA A 288 0.14 -21.07 -4.76
N LEU A 289 1.21 -20.89 -5.54
CA LEU A 289 1.72 -21.90 -6.47
C LEU A 289 2.21 -23.15 -5.74
N ALA A 290 2.87 -22.99 -4.58
CA ALA A 290 3.29 -24.10 -3.75
C ALA A 290 2.09 -24.86 -3.17
N VAL A 291 1.04 -24.15 -2.72
CA VAL A 291 -0.24 -24.76 -2.34
C VAL A 291 -0.83 -25.54 -3.51
N ALA A 292 -0.91 -24.95 -4.71
CA ALA A 292 -1.42 -25.62 -5.90
C ALA A 292 -0.69 -26.93 -6.19
N LYS A 293 0.66 -26.92 -6.13
CA LYS A 293 1.49 -28.12 -6.30
C LYS A 293 1.17 -29.19 -5.26
N LYS A 294 1.03 -28.80 -4.00
CA LYS A 294 0.71 -29.71 -2.89
C LYS A 294 -0.68 -30.35 -3.03
N GLU A 295 -1.65 -29.57 -3.50
CA GLU A 295 -3.04 -29.98 -3.66
C GLU A 295 -3.32 -30.69 -5.00
N GLY A 296 -2.29 -30.99 -5.81
CA GLY A 296 -2.45 -31.70 -7.08
C GLY A 296 -2.89 -30.83 -8.26
N TYR A 297 -3.04 -29.52 -8.09
CA TYR A 297 -3.40 -28.58 -9.16
C TYR A 297 -2.21 -28.13 -10.02
N GLY A 298 -0.98 -28.61 -9.74
CA GLY A 298 0.23 -28.20 -10.45
C GLY A 298 0.17 -28.38 -11.97
N ALA A 299 -0.54 -29.39 -12.46
CA ALA A 299 -0.72 -29.65 -13.89
C ALA A 299 -1.62 -28.61 -14.60
N GLN A 300 -2.45 -27.88 -13.85
CA GLN A 300 -3.32 -26.82 -14.37
C GLN A 300 -2.59 -25.47 -14.46
N ILE A 301 -1.38 -25.39 -13.91
CA ILE A 301 -0.57 -24.17 -13.94
C ILE A 301 0.39 -24.24 -15.11
N SER A 302 0.31 -23.22 -15.97
CA SER A 302 1.17 -23.06 -17.11
C SER A 302 2.01 -21.79 -16.99
N ILE A 303 3.20 -21.84 -17.56
CA ILE A 303 4.15 -20.73 -17.63
C ILE A 303 4.33 -20.40 -19.11
N GLN A 304 4.00 -19.17 -19.49
CA GLN A 304 4.20 -18.66 -20.83
C GLN A 304 5.54 -17.92 -20.90
N LEU A 305 6.46 -18.48 -21.68
CA LEU A 305 7.79 -17.93 -21.89
C LEU A 305 7.75 -16.83 -22.98
N PRO A 306 8.69 -15.86 -22.96
CA PRO A 306 8.78 -14.81 -23.98
C PRO A 306 8.89 -15.31 -25.42
N VAL A 307 9.41 -16.53 -25.60
CA VAL A 307 9.58 -17.19 -26.90
C VAL A 307 8.29 -17.81 -27.45
N GLY A 308 7.14 -17.56 -26.79
CA GLY A 308 5.83 -18.09 -27.19
C GLY A 308 5.57 -19.54 -26.75
N GLN A 309 6.55 -20.20 -26.14
CA GLN A 309 6.41 -21.56 -25.60
C GLN A 309 5.66 -21.55 -24.27
N VAL A 310 4.79 -22.55 -24.08
CA VAL A 310 4.10 -22.81 -22.81
C VAL A 310 4.73 -24.03 -22.14
N VAL A 311 5.12 -23.91 -20.89
CA VAL A 311 5.75 -24.97 -20.08
C VAL A 311 5.02 -25.15 -18.76
N GLY A 312 5.18 -26.31 -18.12
CA GLY A 312 4.55 -26.59 -16.82
C GLY A 312 5.28 -25.95 -15.63
N LEU A 313 4.63 -25.94 -14.47
CA LEU A 313 5.15 -25.36 -13.22
C LEU A 313 6.54 -25.87 -12.81
N GLN A 314 6.91 -27.11 -13.17
CA GLN A 314 8.23 -27.69 -12.90
C GLN A 314 9.39 -26.90 -13.55
N TRP A 315 9.11 -26.09 -14.56
CA TRP A 315 10.09 -25.25 -15.25
C TRP A 315 10.22 -23.84 -14.64
N LEU A 316 9.55 -23.56 -13.52
CA LEU A 316 9.54 -22.22 -12.90
C LEU A 316 10.94 -21.69 -12.62
N ASN A 317 11.82 -22.50 -12.00
CA ASN A 317 13.18 -22.07 -11.70
C ASN A 317 14.03 -21.82 -12.96
N ASP A 318 13.85 -22.63 -14.00
CA ASP A 318 14.53 -22.43 -15.29
C ASP A 318 14.07 -21.12 -15.93
N ALA A 319 12.76 -20.85 -15.89
CA ALA A 319 12.18 -19.62 -16.41
C ALA A 319 12.73 -18.38 -15.68
N MET A 320 12.80 -18.41 -14.35
CA MET A 320 13.39 -17.35 -13.52
C MET A 320 14.87 -17.12 -13.80
N SER A 321 15.61 -18.18 -14.11
CA SER A 321 17.05 -18.10 -14.39
C SER A 321 17.34 -17.51 -15.77
N ARG A 322 16.54 -17.89 -16.78
CA ARG A 322 16.85 -17.62 -18.19
C ARG A 322 16.18 -16.37 -18.75
N PHE A 323 15.01 -15.99 -18.24
CA PHE A 323 14.22 -14.92 -18.83
C PHE A 323 14.13 -13.70 -17.91
N LYS A 324 14.17 -12.50 -18.51
CA LYS A 324 13.97 -11.24 -17.78
C LYS A 324 12.55 -11.11 -17.23
N ALA A 325 11.57 -11.57 -18.01
CA ALA A 325 10.18 -11.60 -17.61
C ALA A 325 9.46 -12.80 -18.24
N PHE A 326 8.39 -13.26 -17.61
CA PHE A 326 7.51 -14.33 -18.11
C PHE A 326 6.14 -14.24 -17.41
N TYR A 327 5.18 -15.03 -17.89
CA TYR A 327 3.83 -15.06 -17.32
C TYR A 327 3.51 -16.43 -16.73
N ILE A 328 2.74 -16.45 -15.65
CA ILE A 328 2.15 -17.66 -15.08
C ILE A 328 0.63 -17.55 -15.22
N SER A 329 -0.04 -18.63 -15.60
CA SER A 329 -1.50 -18.66 -15.67
C SER A 329 -2.14 -18.38 -14.30
N GLN A 330 -3.37 -17.88 -14.34
CA GLN A 330 -4.14 -17.63 -13.13
C GLN A 330 -4.31 -18.91 -12.29
N LEU A 331 -4.33 -18.73 -10.96
CA LEU A 331 -4.54 -19.82 -10.01
C LEU A 331 -6.01 -20.26 -10.00
N PRO A 332 -6.33 -21.56 -9.83
CA PRO A 332 -7.69 -22.00 -9.56
C PRO A 332 -8.30 -21.35 -8.30
N ASP A 333 -9.62 -21.13 -8.27
CA ASP A 333 -10.32 -20.46 -7.15
C ASP A 333 -10.07 -21.12 -5.81
N ALA A 334 -10.21 -22.45 -5.75
CA ALA A 334 -9.99 -23.22 -4.53
C ALA A 334 -8.56 -23.04 -3.98
N VAL A 335 -7.55 -22.98 -4.86
CA VAL A 335 -6.16 -22.76 -4.47
C VAL A 335 -5.95 -21.35 -3.94
N TYR A 336 -6.54 -20.34 -4.60
CA TYR A 336 -6.43 -18.96 -4.16
C TYR A 336 -7.03 -18.75 -2.77
N LEU A 337 -8.26 -19.24 -2.54
CA LEU A 337 -8.94 -19.07 -1.26
C LEU A 337 -8.13 -19.73 -0.13
N LYS A 338 -7.66 -20.96 -0.36
CA LYS A 338 -6.82 -21.69 0.59
C LYS A 338 -5.50 -20.97 0.87
N ALA A 339 -4.83 -20.47 -0.17
CA ALA A 339 -3.58 -19.74 0.00
C ALA A 339 -3.78 -18.44 0.77
N LYS A 340 -4.85 -17.68 0.48
CA LYS A 340 -5.21 -16.44 1.19
C LYS A 340 -5.43 -16.71 2.67
N GLU A 341 -6.20 -17.75 3.00
CA GLU A 341 -6.45 -18.15 4.39
C GLU A 341 -5.15 -18.52 5.13
N ILE A 342 -4.29 -19.33 4.51
CA ILE A 342 -2.98 -19.69 5.07
C ILE A 342 -2.16 -18.43 5.35
N MET A 343 -2.01 -17.54 4.37
CA MET A 343 -1.16 -16.35 4.47
C MET A 343 -1.65 -15.36 5.53
N GLN A 344 -2.97 -15.21 5.69
CA GLN A 344 -3.56 -14.31 6.67
C GLN A 344 -3.21 -14.68 8.11
N GLN A 345 -2.84 -15.92 8.41
CA GLN A 345 -2.52 -16.36 9.76
C GLN A 345 -1.08 -16.04 10.21
N TYR A 346 -0.20 -15.64 9.28
CA TYR A 346 1.23 -15.50 9.53
C TYR A 346 1.72 -14.06 9.67
N LYS A 347 2.61 -13.86 10.65
CA LYS A 347 3.37 -12.61 10.89
C LYS A 347 4.49 -12.46 9.85
N TYR A 348 5.05 -11.27 9.63
CA TYR A 348 6.11 -11.06 8.61
C TYR A 348 7.27 -12.07 8.64
N ARG A 349 7.76 -12.47 9.83
CA ARG A 349 8.82 -13.49 9.94
C ARG A 349 8.37 -14.85 9.47
N ALA A 350 7.18 -15.26 9.91
CA ALA A 350 6.60 -16.53 9.54
C ALA A 350 6.15 -16.52 8.06
N PHE A 351 5.79 -15.36 7.52
CA PHE A 351 5.53 -15.15 6.10
C PHE A 351 6.79 -15.33 5.25
N ILE A 352 7.95 -14.79 5.69
CA ILE A 352 9.25 -15.06 5.03
C ILE A 352 9.56 -16.56 5.06
N GLN A 353 9.35 -17.23 6.19
CA GLN A 353 9.56 -18.68 6.31
C GLN A 353 8.59 -19.49 5.43
N LEU A 354 7.33 -19.06 5.34
CA LEU A 354 6.31 -19.66 4.47
C LEU A 354 6.68 -19.49 3.00
N TYR A 355 7.19 -18.30 2.62
CA TYR A 355 7.72 -18.05 1.29
C TYR A 355 8.93 -18.95 0.99
N GLU A 356 9.87 -19.10 1.92
CA GLU A 356 11.02 -20.00 1.72
C GLU A 356 10.61 -21.47 1.60
N TRP A 357 9.64 -21.91 2.41
CA TRP A 357 9.02 -23.23 2.26
C TRP A 357 8.42 -23.40 0.85
N ALA A 358 7.69 -22.39 0.37
CA ALA A 358 7.10 -22.41 -0.96
C ALA A 358 8.17 -22.48 -2.06
N CYS A 359 9.24 -21.70 -1.95
CA CYS A 359 10.38 -21.78 -2.87
C CYS A 359 11.04 -23.15 -2.86
N ASN A 360 11.24 -23.76 -1.69
CA ASN A 360 11.79 -25.11 -1.58
C ASN A 360 10.88 -26.13 -2.27
N LEU A 361 9.56 -26.07 -2.02
CA LEU A 361 8.60 -26.99 -2.62
C LEU A 361 8.54 -26.85 -4.15
N LEU A 362 8.71 -25.62 -4.66
CA LEU A 362 8.72 -25.31 -6.10
C LEU A 362 10.09 -25.53 -6.76
N GLY A 363 11.14 -25.84 -5.99
CA GLY A 363 12.50 -26.01 -6.53
C GLY A 363 13.17 -24.71 -6.99
N ILE A 364 12.77 -23.56 -6.42
CA ILE A 364 13.36 -22.25 -6.75
C ILE A 364 14.71 -22.12 -6.04
N SER A 365 15.77 -21.91 -6.80
CA SER A 365 17.14 -21.73 -6.30
C SER A 365 17.29 -20.43 -5.52
N MET A 366 18.29 -20.34 -4.65
CA MET A 366 18.49 -19.18 -3.77
C MET A 366 18.66 -17.86 -4.54
N GLU A 367 19.29 -17.90 -5.71
CA GLU A 367 19.59 -16.73 -6.54
C GLU A 367 18.31 -16.09 -7.10
N ASN A 368 17.28 -16.91 -7.30
CA ASN A 368 15.98 -16.50 -7.84
C ASN A 368 14.98 -16.10 -6.74
N ARG A 369 15.31 -16.31 -5.46
CA ARG A 369 14.44 -15.93 -4.35
C ARG A 369 14.45 -14.42 -4.12
N ILE A 370 13.28 -13.92 -3.75
CA ILE A 370 13.05 -12.52 -3.40
C ILE A 370 13.67 -12.20 -2.04
N VAL A 371 13.26 -12.94 -1.00
CA VAL A 371 13.77 -12.83 0.37
C VAL A 371 14.16 -14.23 0.85
N THR A 372 15.26 -14.33 1.58
CA THR A 372 15.59 -15.52 2.38
C THR A 372 15.76 -15.12 3.83
N TRP A 373 15.53 -16.05 4.76
CA TRP A 373 15.75 -15.82 6.18
C TRP A 373 17.22 -15.49 6.46
N VAL A 374 18.14 -16.16 5.75
CA VAL A 374 19.58 -15.90 5.83
C VAL A 374 19.92 -14.48 5.39
N TRP A 375 19.36 -14.01 4.28
CA TRP A 375 19.58 -12.65 3.79
C TRP A 375 18.97 -11.63 4.76
N PHE A 376 17.75 -11.87 5.26
CA PHE A 376 17.14 -11.01 6.27
C PHE A 376 17.96 -10.91 7.56
N ASP A 377 18.52 -12.02 8.05
CA ASP A 377 19.41 -12.04 9.21
C ASP A 377 20.72 -11.28 8.97
N ASP A 378 21.31 -11.40 7.77
CA ASP A 378 22.48 -10.61 7.36
C ASP A 378 22.18 -9.11 7.33
N LEU A 379 21.07 -8.71 6.69
CA LEU A 379 20.64 -7.31 6.62
C LEU A 379 20.47 -6.69 8.02
N LYS A 380 19.91 -7.42 8.99
CA LYS A 380 19.79 -6.94 10.37
C LYS A 380 21.16 -6.66 11.01
N LYS A 381 22.12 -7.56 10.80
CA LYS A 381 23.50 -7.40 11.31
C LYS A 381 24.18 -6.20 10.65
N ARG A 382 24.06 -6.07 9.32
CA ARG A 382 24.59 -4.94 8.53
C ARG A 382 23.97 -3.61 8.94
N ALA A 383 22.65 -3.53 9.04
CA ALA A 383 21.91 -2.33 9.47
C ALA A 383 22.37 -1.88 10.87
N THR A 384 22.48 -2.83 11.81
CA THR A 384 22.93 -2.56 13.18
C THR A 384 24.39 -2.09 13.22
N SER A 385 25.27 -2.76 12.48
CA SER A 385 26.70 -2.40 12.40
C SER A 385 26.91 -1.04 11.75
N TRP A 386 26.21 -0.77 10.64
CA TRP A 386 26.26 0.50 9.93
C TRP A 386 25.85 1.66 10.83
N TYR A 387 24.69 1.51 11.47
CA TYR A 387 24.15 2.51 12.38
C TYR A 387 25.12 2.79 13.55
N ARG A 388 25.63 1.75 14.21
CA ARG A 388 26.64 1.90 15.27
C ARG A 388 27.87 2.65 14.78
N LYS A 389 28.43 2.30 13.61
CA LYS A 389 29.65 2.93 13.08
C LYS A 389 29.48 4.41 12.74
N HIS A 390 28.31 4.83 12.26
CA HIS A 390 28.10 6.19 11.79
C HIS A 390 27.55 7.11 12.88
N THR A 391 26.63 6.61 13.70
CA THR A 391 26.01 7.44 14.74
C THR A 391 26.87 7.51 16.01
N LEU A 392 27.61 6.46 16.38
CA LEU A 392 28.55 6.57 17.53
C LEU A 392 29.76 7.46 17.20
N LYS A 393 30.21 7.50 15.93
CA LYS A 393 31.27 8.43 15.51
C LYS A 393 30.83 9.89 15.54
N ASP A 394 29.57 10.18 15.21
CA ASP A 394 29.01 11.53 15.30
C ASP A 394 28.72 11.95 16.75
N VAL A 395 28.45 11.00 17.66
CA VAL A 395 28.36 11.24 19.11
C VAL A 395 29.76 11.39 19.74
N GLN A 396 30.77 10.65 19.28
CA GLN A 396 32.15 10.81 19.77
C GLN A 396 32.84 12.09 19.25
N LYS A 397 32.42 12.63 18.10
CA LYS A 397 32.95 13.90 17.55
C LYS A 397 32.37 15.15 18.21
N ARG A 398 31.26 15.03 18.93
CA ARG A 398 30.68 16.12 19.74
C ARG A 398 30.96 15.71 21.17
N ASP A 399 31.96 16.28 21.86
CA ASP A 399 32.39 15.93 23.23
C ASP A 399 31.23 15.55 24.18
N PHE A 400 30.75 14.32 24.09
CA PHE A 400 29.60 13.84 24.83
C PHE A 400 30.10 12.69 25.67
N VAL A 401 30.56 13.04 26.86
CA VAL A 401 30.74 12.10 27.96
C VAL A 401 29.32 11.72 28.42
N PRO A 402 28.88 10.45 28.28
CA PRO A 402 27.61 10.04 28.86
C PRO A 402 27.68 10.26 30.37
N THR A 403 26.70 10.98 30.93
CA THR A 403 26.64 11.36 32.35
C THR A 403 26.71 10.15 33.31
N ALA A 404 26.44 8.93 32.81
CA ALA A 404 26.61 7.67 33.52
C ALA A 404 28.09 7.29 33.82
N TYR A 405 29.08 7.99 33.23
CA TYR A 405 30.51 7.76 33.46
C TYR A 405 31.24 8.98 34.05
N ALA A 406 30.53 10.07 34.36
CA ALA A 406 31.10 11.28 34.96
C ALA A 406 30.99 11.33 36.49
N GLY A 407 30.27 10.38 37.12
CA GLY A 407 30.15 10.24 38.57
C GLY A 407 31.07 9.13 39.07
N GLY A 408 32.37 9.41 39.15
CA GLY A 408 33.36 8.41 39.52
C GLY A 408 34.67 9.02 40.01
N SER A 409 34.60 10.09 40.79
CA SER A 409 35.72 10.51 41.62
C SER A 409 35.20 11.30 42.82
N GLU A 410 35.63 10.83 43.99
CA GLU A 410 35.66 11.48 45.31
C GLU A 410 34.62 10.97 46.32
N GLN A 411 35.03 9.94 47.07
CA GLN A 411 34.92 9.95 48.53
C GLN A 411 36.31 10.26 49.11
N PRO A 412 36.35 11.03 50.19
CA PRO A 412 36.59 10.42 51.50
C PRO A 412 35.31 10.04 52.24
#